data_AF-A0A836QJW8-F1
#
_entry.id   AF-A0A836QJW8-F1
#
_cell.length_a   1.000
_cell.length_b   1.000
_cell.length_c   1.000
_cell.angle_alpha   90.00
_cell.angle_beta   90.00
_cell.angle_gamma   90.00
#
_symmetry.space_group_name_H-M   'P 1'
#
loop_
_entity.id
_entity.type
_entity.pdbx_description
1 polymer ?
#
loop_
_entity_poly.entity_id
_entity_poly.type
_entity_poly.pdbx_seq_one_letter_code
_entity_poly.pdbx_strand_id
1 'polypeptide(L)'
;MNQPSKIQEPSGKLGVLTPGMGAVSTTFMAGIEAIKAGIGEPIGSLTQMGHIRLGKRTDNTSPLIRDFVPLAGLEDLVFGGWDVFEDDVYAAASHAGVLAQKDLDVLKDRLTAIKPMKAIFDRNYVRRLEGSHVKQASSKWDLAQMAREDIQRFKSDNGLDRVVVIWCGSTEIFLEPTAVHASVEAFETGLKDSDEGIAP
;
A
#
# COMPACT_ATOMS: atom_id res chain seq x y z
N MET A 1 -32.27 16.54 -8.90
CA MET A 1 -31.01 15.78 -8.67
C MET A 1 -29.89 16.80 -8.69
N ASN A 2 -29.19 16.99 -7.56
CA ASN A 2 -27.98 17.81 -7.57
C ASN A 2 -27.02 17.19 -8.59
N GLN A 3 -26.59 17.97 -9.58
CA GLN A 3 -25.52 17.53 -10.48
C GLN A 3 -24.35 17.09 -9.61
N PRO A 4 -23.77 15.89 -9.84
CA PRO A 4 -22.56 15.52 -9.14
C PRO A 4 -21.49 16.57 -9.43
N SER A 5 -20.71 16.90 -8.41
CA SER A 5 -19.52 17.73 -8.54
C SER A 5 -18.67 17.21 -9.70
N LYS A 6 -18.08 18.12 -10.48
CA LYS A 6 -17.13 17.77 -11.53
C LYS A 6 -16.06 16.86 -10.91
N ILE A 7 -16.00 15.61 -11.36
CA ILE A 7 -14.99 14.65 -10.90
C ILE A 7 -13.65 15.14 -11.44
N GLN A 8 -12.69 15.35 -10.54
CA GLN A 8 -11.36 15.78 -10.93
C GLN A 8 -10.61 14.60 -11.55
N GLU A 9 -10.03 14.84 -12.73
CA GLU A 9 -9.14 13.88 -13.39
C GLU A 9 -7.92 13.59 -12.52
N PRO A 10 -7.39 12.35 -12.53
CA PRO A 10 -6.13 12.03 -11.87
C PRO A 10 -5.01 12.84 -12.52
N SER A 11 -4.21 13.52 -11.69
CA SER A 11 -2.98 14.17 -12.11
C SER A 11 -1.76 13.56 -11.42
N GLY A 12 -0.62 13.65 -12.12
CA GLY A 12 0.70 13.29 -11.65
C GLY A 12 0.83 11.83 -11.20
N LYS A 13 1.99 11.53 -10.60
CA LYS A 13 2.29 10.20 -10.07
C LYS A 13 1.58 9.94 -8.76
N LEU A 14 1.17 8.70 -8.55
CA LEU A 14 0.53 8.21 -7.33
C LEU A 14 1.47 7.26 -6.58
N GLY A 15 1.88 7.65 -5.38
CA GLY A 15 2.56 6.76 -4.46
C GLY A 15 1.61 5.73 -3.86
N VAL A 16 1.99 4.46 -3.90
CA VAL A 16 1.28 3.36 -3.24
C VAL A 16 2.24 2.74 -2.23
N LEU A 17 1.98 3.02 -0.95
CA LEU A 17 2.80 2.55 0.17
C LEU A 17 2.11 1.39 0.87
N THR A 18 2.82 0.28 1.08
CA THR A 18 2.29 -0.91 1.77
C THR A 18 3.10 -1.21 3.04
N PRO A 19 2.56 -0.97 4.24
CA PRO A 19 3.07 -1.61 5.47
C PRO A 19 2.86 -3.12 5.35
N GLY A 20 3.93 -3.90 5.48
CA GLY A 20 3.96 -5.32 5.13
C GLY A 20 4.23 -5.52 3.65
N MET A 21 5.50 -5.58 3.26
CA MET A 21 5.98 -5.90 1.91
C MET A 21 6.23 -7.41 1.73
N GLY A 22 5.30 -8.22 2.22
CA GLY A 22 5.29 -9.67 2.04
C GLY A 22 4.62 -10.11 0.72
N ALA A 23 4.21 -11.39 0.65
CA ALA A 23 3.74 -12.05 -0.57
C ALA A 23 2.66 -11.27 -1.35
N VAL A 24 1.66 -10.70 -0.69
CA VAL A 24 0.58 -9.95 -1.36
C VAL A 24 1.11 -8.68 -2.00
N SER A 25 1.83 -7.86 -1.23
CA SER A 25 2.38 -6.59 -1.68
C SER A 25 3.40 -6.78 -2.81
N THR A 26 4.31 -7.74 -2.67
CA THR A 26 5.35 -7.97 -3.68
C THR A 26 4.78 -8.58 -4.97
N THR A 27 3.78 -9.46 -4.88
CA THR A 27 3.05 -9.95 -6.05
C THR A 27 2.31 -8.82 -6.76
N PHE A 28 1.66 -7.93 -6.00
CA PHE A 28 0.98 -6.77 -6.57
C PHE A 28 1.97 -5.84 -7.29
N MET A 29 3.06 -5.46 -6.63
CA MET A 29 4.10 -4.59 -7.21
C MET A 29 4.73 -5.23 -8.45
N ALA A 30 5.15 -6.49 -8.37
CA ALA A 30 5.75 -7.21 -9.49
C ALA A 30 4.78 -7.41 -10.66
N GLY A 31 3.51 -7.70 -10.38
CA GLY A 31 2.47 -7.80 -11.40
C GLY A 31 2.23 -6.49 -12.15
N ILE A 32 2.22 -5.36 -11.44
CA ILE A 32 2.11 -4.04 -12.09
C ILE A 32 3.38 -3.72 -12.90
N GLU A 33 4.58 -3.96 -12.37
CA GLU A 33 5.82 -3.75 -13.13
C GLU A 33 5.91 -4.65 -14.37
N ALA A 34 5.37 -5.88 -14.32
CA ALA A 34 5.25 -6.76 -15.49
C ALA A 34 4.32 -6.16 -16.56
N ILE A 35 3.19 -5.58 -16.16
CA ILE A 35 2.26 -4.89 -17.07
C ILE A 35 2.93 -3.68 -17.71
N LYS A 36 3.62 -2.85 -16.90
CA LYS A 36 4.38 -1.69 -17.40
C LYS A 36 5.49 -2.07 -18.38
N ALA A 37 6.12 -3.21 -18.16
CA ALA A 37 7.13 -3.76 -19.05
C ALA A 37 6.55 -4.45 -20.30
N GLY A 38 5.22 -4.53 -20.43
CA GLY A 38 4.54 -5.16 -21.57
C GLY A 38 4.66 -6.69 -21.59
N ILE A 39 5.02 -7.31 -20.46
CA ILE A 39 5.18 -8.77 -20.32
C ILE A 39 4.08 -9.41 -19.47
N GLY A 40 3.07 -8.64 -19.08
CA GLY A 40 1.93 -9.09 -18.29
C GLY A 40 0.64 -8.37 -18.67
N GLU A 41 -0.49 -8.99 -18.34
CA GLU A 41 -1.83 -8.43 -18.51
C GLU A 41 -2.51 -8.29 -17.13
N PRO A 42 -3.41 -7.31 -16.93
CA PRO A 42 -4.08 -7.07 -15.64
C PRO A 42 -5.20 -8.08 -15.33
N ILE A 43 -4.96 -9.38 -15.55
CA ILE A 43 -5.92 -10.46 -15.39
C ILE A 43 -6.44 -10.49 -13.95
N GLY A 44 -7.76 -10.47 -13.79
CA GLY A 44 -8.44 -10.44 -12.49
C GLY A 44 -8.65 -9.04 -11.92
N SER A 45 -8.11 -7.98 -12.54
CA SER A 45 -8.35 -6.61 -12.09
C SER A 45 -9.71 -6.09 -12.55
N LEU A 46 -10.60 -5.86 -11.58
CA LEU A 46 -11.92 -5.29 -11.84
C LEU A 46 -11.83 -3.91 -12.53
N THR A 47 -10.91 -3.05 -12.09
CA THR A 47 -10.83 -1.68 -12.63
C THR A 47 -10.29 -1.67 -14.06
N GLN A 48 -9.42 -2.62 -14.41
CA GLN A 48 -8.77 -2.65 -15.72
C GLN A 48 -9.52 -3.47 -16.76
N MET A 49 -10.22 -4.53 -16.35
CA MET A 49 -10.90 -5.48 -17.25
C MET A 49 -12.42 -5.58 -17.02
N GLY A 50 -12.92 -5.04 -15.92
CA GLY A 50 -14.34 -5.08 -15.60
C GLY A 50 -15.15 -4.08 -16.41
N HIS A 51 -16.41 -4.44 -16.68
CA HIS A 51 -17.39 -3.57 -17.32
C HIS A 51 -18.41 -3.06 -16.30
N ILE A 52 -18.87 -1.82 -16.47
CA ILE A 52 -19.94 -1.22 -15.67
C ILE A 52 -21.21 -1.11 -16.51
N ARG A 53 -22.32 -1.69 -16.05
CA ARG A 53 -23.60 -1.58 -16.76
C ARG A 53 -24.24 -0.22 -16.48
N LEU A 54 -24.54 0.51 -17.55
CA LEU A 54 -25.27 1.78 -17.50
C LEU A 54 -26.70 1.57 -18.02
N GLY A 55 -27.69 2.09 -17.29
CA GLY A 55 -29.09 1.99 -17.70
C GLY A 55 -29.71 0.60 -17.52
N LYS A 56 -30.73 0.29 -18.34
CA LYS A 56 -31.44 -0.99 -18.29
C LYS A 56 -30.61 -2.08 -18.97
N ARG A 57 -30.91 -3.34 -18.64
CA ARG A 57 -30.27 -4.52 -19.27
C ARG A 57 -30.44 -4.55 -20.79
N THR A 58 -31.52 -3.97 -21.33
CA THR A 58 -31.83 -3.92 -22.75
C THR A 58 -30.99 -2.91 -23.53
N ASP A 59 -30.37 -1.96 -22.85
CA ASP A 59 -29.71 -0.82 -23.49
C ASP A 59 -28.32 -1.20 -24.02
N ASN A 60 -27.80 -2.37 -23.61
CA ASN A 60 -26.50 -2.93 -23.99
C ASN A 60 -25.30 -1.97 -23.78
N THR A 61 -25.45 -1.00 -22.87
CA THR A 61 -24.40 -0.03 -22.53
C THR A 61 -23.59 -0.57 -21.36
N SER A 62 -22.44 -1.19 -21.65
CA SER A 62 -21.53 -1.69 -20.62
C SER A 62 -20.09 -1.37 -21.01
N PRO A 63 -19.61 -0.11 -20.88
CA PRO A 63 -18.21 0.24 -21.13
C PRO A 63 -17.28 -0.42 -20.10
N LEU A 64 -15.98 -0.45 -20.41
CA LEU A 64 -14.95 -0.79 -19.43
C LEU A 64 -14.94 0.26 -18.31
N ILE A 65 -14.69 -0.17 -17.07
CA ILE A 65 -14.62 0.73 -15.91
C ILE A 65 -13.55 1.80 -16.10
N ARG A 66 -12.35 1.42 -16.58
CA ARG A 66 -11.25 2.36 -16.88
C ARG A 66 -11.56 3.38 -17.98
N ASP A 67 -12.49 3.08 -18.88
CA ASP A 67 -12.90 4.00 -19.95
C ASP A 67 -14.06 4.90 -19.51
N PHE A 68 -14.70 4.58 -18.38
CA PHE A 68 -15.86 5.29 -17.85
C PHE A 68 -15.51 6.23 -16.68
N VAL A 69 -14.63 5.81 -15.77
CA VAL A 69 -14.21 6.61 -14.60
C VAL A 69 -12.76 7.02 -14.77
N PRO A 70 -12.41 8.30 -14.53
CA PRO A 70 -11.04 8.76 -14.63
C PRO A 70 -10.19 8.21 -13.47
N LEU A 71 -9.43 7.15 -13.76
CA LEU A 71 -8.56 6.45 -12.81
C LEU A 71 -7.08 6.72 -13.13
N ALA A 72 -6.23 6.75 -12.10
CA ALA A 72 -4.79 6.87 -12.30
C ALA A 72 -4.29 5.70 -13.18
N GLY A 73 -3.43 6.00 -14.15
CA GLY A 73 -2.84 4.99 -15.01
C GLY A 73 -1.90 4.07 -14.22
N LEU A 74 -1.75 2.82 -14.66
CA LEU A 74 -0.81 1.89 -14.02
C LEU A 74 0.63 2.40 -14.12
N GLU A 75 0.99 3.08 -15.22
CA GLU A 75 2.29 3.73 -15.43
C GLU A 75 2.61 4.82 -14.39
N ASP A 76 1.58 5.47 -13.84
CA ASP A 76 1.73 6.56 -12.88
C ASP A 76 1.93 6.06 -11.43
N LEU A 77 1.78 4.76 -11.19
CA LEU A 77 1.95 4.16 -9.87
C LEU A 77 3.42 4.05 -9.50
N VAL A 78 3.78 4.52 -8.30
CA VAL A 78 5.13 4.38 -7.72
C VAL A 78 5.03 3.66 -6.39
N PHE A 79 5.81 2.60 -6.22
CA PHE A 79 5.68 1.69 -5.08
C PHE A 79 6.75 1.92 -4.02
N GLY A 80 6.35 1.71 -2.77
CA GLY A 80 7.21 1.66 -1.60
C GLY A 80 6.47 1.06 -0.43
N GLY A 81 7.06 1.10 0.76
CA GLY A 81 6.39 0.59 1.95
C GLY A 81 7.35 0.34 3.09
N TRP A 82 6.85 -0.40 4.07
CA TRP A 82 7.60 -0.77 5.26
C TRP A 82 7.53 -2.26 5.46
N ASP A 83 8.60 -2.85 5.96
CA ASP A 83 8.60 -4.24 6.41
C ASP A 83 9.51 -4.40 7.63
N VAL A 84 9.27 -5.47 8.39
CA VAL A 84 10.11 -5.87 9.51
C VAL A 84 11.35 -6.64 9.06
N PHE A 85 11.41 -6.99 7.77
CA PHE A 85 12.57 -7.54 7.08
C PHE A 85 13.18 -6.52 6.10
N GLU A 86 14.45 -6.70 5.75
CA GLU A 86 15.20 -5.78 4.88
C GLU A 86 15.19 -6.17 3.40
N ASP A 87 14.54 -7.30 3.05
CA ASP A 87 14.47 -7.84 1.71
C ASP A 87 13.83 -6.84 0.74
N ASP A 88 14.49 -6.57 -0.38
CA ASP A 88 13.89 -5.83 -1.48
C ASP A 88 12.75 -6.64 -2.15
N VAL A 89 11.93 -5.97 -2.97
CA VAL A 89 10.75 -6.61 -3.58
C VAL A 89 11.13 -7.83 -4.44
N TYR A 90 12.29 -7.83 -5.10
CA TYR A 90 12.73 -8.99 -5.88
C TYR A 90 13.00 -10.19 -4.97
N ALA A 91 13.78 -10.00 -3.90
CA ALA A 91 14.11 -11.06 -2.95
C ALA A 91 12.84 -11.59 -2.27
N ALA A 92 11.99 -10.68 -1.77
CA ALA A 92 10.75 -11.04 -1.09
C ALA A 92 9.73 -11.73 -2.03
N ALA A 93 9.60 -11.28 -3.29
CA ALA A 93 8.74 -11.96 -4.29
C ALA A 93 9.27 -13.35 -4.64
N SER A 94 10.59 -13.50 -4.79
CA SER A 94 11.24 -14.78 -5.10
C SER A 94 11.02 -15.78 -3.95
N HIS A 95 11.17 -15.33 -2.70
CA HIS A 95 10.88 -16.16 -1.53
C HIS A 95 9.39 -16.52 -1.42
N ALA A 96 8.48 -15.58 -1.70
CA ALA A 96 7.04 -15.85 -1.65
C ALA A 96 6.59 -16.94 -2.63
N GLY A 97 7.29 -17.11 -3.76
CA GLY A 97 7.04 -18.20 -4.71
C GLY A 97 5.69 -18.14 -5.41
N VAL A 98 5.04 -16.97 -5.45
CA VAL A 98 3.74 -16.77 -6.10
C VAL A 98 3.90 -16.61 -7.61
N LEU A 99 4.87 -15.79 -8.04
CA LEU A 99 5.24 -15.61 -9.44
C LEU A 99 6.41 -16.53 -9.79
N ALA A 100 6.49 -17.00 -11.04
CA ALA A 100 7.60 -17.84 -11.45
C ALA A 100 8.90 -17.03 -11.48
N GLN A 101 10.00 -17.61 -11.01
CA GLN A 101 11.30 -16.93 -10.90
C GLN A 101 11.74 -16.29 -12.21
N LYS A 102 11.59 -17.00 -13.33
CA LYS A 102 11.94 -16.50 -14.67
C LYS A 102 11.22 -15.19 -15.03
N ASP A 103 10.00 -14.97 -14.53
CA ASP A 103 9.22 -13.77 -14.81
C ASP A 103 9.69 -12.60 -13.92
N LEU A 104 10.10 -12.89 -12.68
CA LEU A 104 10.74 -11.93 -11.77
C LEU A 104 12.13 -11.52 -12.26
N ASP A 105 12.91 -12.46 -12.82
CA ASP A 105 14.29 -12.23 -13.28
C ASP A 105 14.35 -11.15 -14.38
N VAL A 106 13.34 -11.08 -15.26
CA VAL A 106 13.22 -10.04 -16.30
C VAL A 106 13.01 -8.65 -15.70
N LEU A 107 12.45 -8.58 -14.49
CA LEU A 107 12.13 -7.33 -13.78
C LEU A 107 13.11 -7.00 -12.66
N LYS A 108 14.19 -7.79 -12.51
CA LYS A 108 15.09 -7.74 -11.36
C LYS A 108 15.55 -6.34 -10.99
N ASP A 109 16.05 -5.56 -11.95
CA ASP A 109 16.56 -4.21 -11.70
C ASP A 109 15.47 -3.28 -11.13
N ARG A 110 14.24 -3.40 -11.63
CA ARG A 110 13.09 -2.61 -11.14
C ARG A 110 12.68 -3.02 -9.73
N LEU A 111 12.60 -4.33 -9.50
CA LEU A 111 12.11 -4.87 -8.23
C LEU A 111 13.15 -4.72 -7.10
N THR A 112 14.44 -4.89 -7.38
CA THR A 112 15.53 -4.65 -6.39
C THR A 112 15.66 -3.18 -6.00
N ALA A 113 15.22 -2.24 -6.85
CA ALA A 113 15.20 -0.83 -6.52
C ALA A 113 14.15 -0.47 -5.44
N ILE A 114 13.12 -1.29 -5.26
CA ILE A 114 12.05 -1.06 -4.29
C ILE A 114 12.44 -1.76 -2.98
N LYS A 115 12.87 -0.97 -2.00
CA LYS A 115 13.33 -1.47 -0.68
C LYS A 115 12.40 -1.03 0.44
N PRO A 116 12.12 -1.88 1.44
CA PRO A 116 11.30 -1.52 2.57
C PRO A 116 12.00 -0.49 3.45
N MET A 117 11.24 0.51 3.88
CA MET A 117 11.59 1.34 5.02
C MET A 117 11.42 0.52 6.31
N LYS A 118 12.11 0.92 7.39
CA LYS A 118 11.97 0.26 8.70
C LYS A 118 10.54 0.35 9.22
N ALA A 119 9.91 -0.77 9.58
CA ALA A 119 8.55 -0.80 10.09
C ALA A 119 8.42 -0.36 11.56
N ILE A 120 7.22 0.05 11.95
CA ILE A 120 6.81 0.07 13.37
C ILE A 120 6.31 -1.34 13.69
N PHE A 121 6.78 -1.92 14.78
CA PHE A 121 6.46 -3.31 15.11
C PHE A 121 6.39 -3.52 16.61
N ASP A 122 5.33 -4.20 17.04
CA ASP A 122 5.17 -4.64 18.42
C ASP A 122 4.65 -6.09 18.46
N ARG A 123 5.45 -6.96 19.09
CA ARG A 123 5.17 -8.39 19.23
C ARG A 123 3.93 -8.71 20.05
N ASN A 124 3.46 -7.77 20.86
CA ASN A 124 2.21 -7.92 21.59
C ASN A 124 1.03 -8.11 20.62
N TYR A 125 1.08 -7.48 19.44
CA TYR A 125 0.03 -7.56 18.42
C TYR A 125 0.26 -8.67 17.40
N VAL A 126 1.52 -9.03 17.13
CA VAL A 126 1.88 -10.13 16.21
C VAL A 126 2.92 -11.06 16.85
N ARG A 127 2.42 -12.02 17.65
CA ARG A 127 3.27 -12.85 18.54
C ARG A 127 4.25 -13.79 17.82
N ARG A 128 3.88 -14.28 16.64
CA ARG A 128 4.63 -15.30 15.88
C ARG A 128 5.63 -14.72 14.87
N LEU A 129 5.84 -13.42 14.91
CA LEU A 129 6.76 -12.72 14.03
C LEU A 129 7.90 -12.12 14.87
N GLU A 130 9.09 -12.11 14.29
CA GLU A 130 10.25 -11.38 14.78
C GLU A 130 10.65 -10.40 13.68
N GLY A 131 11.08 -9.20 14.07
CA GLY A 131 11.46 -8.14 13.14
C GLY A 131 12.86 -7.61 13.44
N SER A 132 13.74 -7.59 12.44
CA SER A 132 15.08 -7.01 12.55
C SER A 132 15.17 -5.60 11.95
N HIS A 133 14.26 -5.25 11.05
CA HIS A 133 14.24 -3.98 10.33
C HIS A 133 13.17 -3.02 10.89
N VAL A 134 13.30 -2.70 12.17
CA VAL A 134 12.27 -1.95 12.92
C VAL A 134 12.74 -0.56 13.36
N LYS A 135 11.81 0.40 13.43
CA LYS A 135 12.03 1.73 14.01
C LYS A 135 12.18 1.63 15.52
N GLN A 136 12.90 2.60 16.08
CA GLN A 136 13.11 2.75 17.51
C GLN A 136 12.90 4.22 17.86
N ALA A 137 12.06 4.50 18.86
CA ALA A 137 11.82 5.85 19.36
C ALA A 137 11.35 5.79 20.83
N SER A 138 11.34 6.94 21.50
CA SER A 138 10.95 7.08 22.90
C SER A 138 9.46 6.92 23.16
N SER A 139 8.62 7.22 22.15
CA SER A 139 7.16 7.12 22.28
C SER A 139 6.49 6.67 20.99
N LYS A 140 5.24 6.20 21.09
CA LYS A 140 4.40 5.91 19.91
C LYS A 140 4.12 7.17 19.08
N TRP A 141 4.08 8.34 19.72
CA TRP A 141 4.01 9.63 19.04
C TRP A 141 5.23 9.85 18.14
N ASP A 142 6.44 9.60 18.64
CA ASP A 142 7.67 9.75 17.88
C ASP A 142 7.74 8.75 16.72
N LEU A 143 7.30 7.51 16.93
CA LEU A 143 7.16 6.50 15.86
C LEU A 143 6.19 6.99 14.77
N ALA A 144 5.04 7.54 15.15
CA ALA A 144 4.09 8.12 14.22
C ALA A 144 4.69 9.32 13.44
N GLN A 145 5.48 10.18 14.09
CA GLN A 145 6.20 11.25 13.38
C GLN A 145 7.20 10.69 12.37
N MET A 146 7.97 9.66 12.72
CA MET A 146 8.89 9.00 11.78
C MET A 146 8.16 8.41 10.57
N ALA A 147 6.98 7.81 10.77
CA ALA A 147 6.16 7.30 9.67
C ALA A 147 5.60 8.44 8.78
N ARG A 148 5.18 9.56 9.39
CA ARG A 148 4.79 10.76 8.64
C ARG A 148 5.94 11.30 7.80
N GLU A 149 7.15 11.38 8.36
CA GLU A 149 8.33 11.82 7.64
C GLU A 149 8.70 10.90 6.48
N ASP A 150 8.62 9.57 6.68
CA ASP A 150 8.83 8.61 5.60
C ASP A 150 7.89 8.85 4.43
N ILE A 151 6.59 9.09 4.70
CA ILE A 151 5.60 9.42 3.67
C ILE A 151 5.98 10.71 2.94
N GLN A 152 6.39 11.76 3.67
CA GLN A 152 6.78 13.03 3.06
C GLN A 152 8.04 12.90 2.21
N ARG A 153 9.07 12.20 2.71
CA ARG A 153 10.31 11.92 1.95
C ARG A 153 10.01 11.10 0.70
N PHE A 154 9.26 10.01 0.83
CA PHE A 154 8.85 9.20 -0.31
C PHE A 154 8.10 10.03 -1.37
N LYS A 155 7.21 10.92 -0.91
CA LYS A 155 6.48 11.86 -1.78
C LYS A 155 7.43 12.81 -2.51
N SER A 156 8.36 13.46 -1.81
CA SER A 156 9.30 14.42 -2.40
C SER A 156 10.28 13.76 -3.36
N ASP A 157 10.88 12.65 -2.94
CA ASP A 157 11.98 11.99 -3.65
C ASP A 157 11.52 11.39 -4.99
N ASN A 158 10.24 11.05 -5.08
CA ASN A 158 9.63 10.48 -6.28
C ASN A 158 8.77 11.49 -7.08
N GLY A 159 8.67 12.75 -6.64
CA GLY A 159 7.87 13.77 -7.31
C GLY A 159 6.39 13.40 -7.41
N LEU A 160 5.80 12.94 -6.30
CA LEU A 160 4.42 12.43 -6.27
C LEU A 160 3.42 13.53 -5.92
N ASP A 161 2.27 13.55 -6.61
CA ASP A 161 1.17 14.46 -6.29
C ASP A 161 0.39 13.95 -5.07
N ARG A 162 0.19 12.62 -5.03
CA ARG A 162 -0.68 11.93 -4.07
C ARG A 162 0.00 10.66 -3.57
N VAL A 163 -0.37 10.25 -2.36
CA VAL A 163 0.07 8.99 -1.75
C VAL A 163 -1.15 8.31 -1.14
N VAL A 164 -1.25 7.00 -1.33
CA VAL A 164 -2.16 6.12 -0.60
C VAL A 164 -1.35 5.11 0.20
N VAL A 165 -1.81 4.80 1.42
CA VAL A 165 -1.23 3.76 2.27
C VAL A 165 -2.24 2.62 2.36
N ILE A 166 -1.81 1.39 2.07
CA ILE A 166 -2.66 0.19 2.08
C ILE A 166 -2.02 -0.83 3.03
N TRP A 167 -2.67 -1.09 4.16
CA TRP A 167 -2.17 -2.07 5.13
C TRP A 167 -2.17 -3.47 4.54
N CYS A 168 -0.99 -4.08 4.44
CA CYS A 168 -0.75 -5.46 4.03
C CYS A 168 0.14 -6.20 5.03
N GLY A 169 0.18 -5.69 6.27
CA GLY A 169 0.91 -6.28 7.38
C GLY A 169 0.27 -7.58 7.84
N SER A 170 0.98 -8.27 8.73
CA SER A 170 0.41 -9.45 9.42
C SER A 170 -0.87 -9.05 10.16
N THR A 171 -1.84 -9.97 10.22
CA THR A 171 -3.05 -9.77 11.01
C THR A 171 -2.69 -9.63 12.48
N GLU A 172 -3.10 -8.52 13.07
CA GLU A 172 -2.89 -8.21 14.48
C GLU A 172 -3.99 -8.83 15.35
N ILE A 173 -3.72 -8.96 16.65
CA ILE A 173 -4.78 -9.30 17.60
C ILE A 173 -5.88 -8.24 17.60
N PHE A 174 -7.10 -8.67 17.92
CA PHE A 174 -8.19 -7.75 18.14
C PHE A 174 -8.03 -6.99 19.46
N LEU A 175 -8.35 -5.70 19.45
CA LEU A 175 -8.45 -4.85 20.63
C LEU A 175 -9.88 -4.31 20.74
N GLU A 176 -10.45 -4.38 21.94
CA GLU A 176 -11.68 -3.65 22.22
C GLU A 176 -11.36 -2.14 22.37
N PRO A 177 -12.18 -1.24 21.80
CA PRO A 177 -12.00 0.18 22.01
C PRO A 177 -12.10 0.55 23.50
N THR A 178 -11.02 1.10 24.03
CA THR A 178 -10.94 1.69 25.38
C THR A 178 -11.02 3.23 25.35
N ALA A 179 -10.86 3.88 26.51
CA ALA A 179 -10.88 5.33 26.63
C ALA A 179 -9.85 6.05 25.74
N VAL A 180 -8.70 5.42 25.45
CA VAL A 180 -7.67 6.00 24.57
C VAL A 180 -8.16 6.18 23.13
N HIS A 181 -9.20 5.45 22.72
CA HIS A 181 -9.80 5.53 21.38
C HIS A 181 -11.02 6.45 21.30
N ALA A 182 -11.42 7.08 22.41
CA ALA A 182 -12.70 7.79 22.51
C ALA A 182 -12.73 9.12 21.75
N SER A 183 -11.58 9.77 21.54
CA SER A 183 -11.45 11.00 20.77
C SER A 183 -10.05 11.13 20.16
N VAL A 184 -9.89 12.07 19.23
CA VAL A 184 -8.59 12.39 18.64
C VAL A 184 -7.62 12.85 19.72
N GLU A 185 -8.05 13.71 20.63
CA GLU A 185 -7.22 14.25 21.72
C GLU A 185 -6.78 13.15 22.70
N ALA A 186 -7.68 12.21 23.02
CA ALA A 186 -7.36 11.05 23.85
C ALA A 186 -6.33 10.15 23.16
N PHE A 187 -6.49 9.90 21.87
CA PHE A 187 -5.57 9.08 21.08
C PHE A 187 -4.19 9.74 20.94
N GLU A 188 -4.14 11.05 20.67
CA GLU A 188 -2.87 11.80 20.60
C GLU A 188 -2.14 11.84 21.95
N THR A 189 -2.88 11.92 23.05
CA THR A 189 -2.30 11.82 24.41
C THR A 189 -1.77 10.41 24.65
N GLY A 190 -2.57 9.38 24.32
CA GLY A 190 -2.13 7.99 24.41
C GLY A 190 -0.91 7.66 23.57
N LEU A 191 -0.76 8.25 22.38
CA LEU A 191 0.46 8.12 21.57
C LEU A 191 1.69 8.68 22.30
N LYS A 192 1.57 9.84 22.94
CA LYS A 192 2.67 10.48 23.69
C LYS A 192 3.04 9.67 24.93
N ASP A 193 2.03 9.13 25.61
CA ASP A 193 2.20 8.31 26.81
C ASP A 193 2.55 6.84 26.48
N SER A 194 2.57 6.48 25.19
CA SER A 194 2.83 5.12 24.68
C SER A 194 1.85 4.07 25.20
N ASP A 195 0.57 4.43 25.28
CA ASP A 195 -0.53 3.58 25.75
C ASP A 195 -0.55 2.22 25.03
N GLU A 196 -0.56 1.13 25.79
CA GLU A 196 -0.58 -0.26 25.29
C GLU A 196 -1.84 -0.62 24.50
N GLY A 197 -2.89 0.22 24.55
CA GLY A 197 -4.10 0.07 23.76
C GLY A 197 -3.95 0.48 22.29
N ILE A 198 -2.88 1.19 21.90
CA ILE A 198 -2.69 1.70 20.54
C ILE A 198 -1.80 0.76 19.72
N ALA A 199 -2.35 0.14 18.67
CA ALA A 199 -1.60 -0.73 17.75
C ALA A 199 -0.52 0.04 16.93
N PRO A 200 0.48 -0.68 16.38
CA PRO A 200 1.50 -0.15 15.46
C PRO A 200 1.01 0.70 14.29
#